data_AF-A0A356T3T1-F1
#
_entry.id   AF-A0A356T3T1-F1
#
_cell.length_a   1.000
_cell.length_b   1.000
_cell.length_c   1.000
_cell.angle_alpha   90.00
_cell.angle_beta   90.00
_cell.angle_gamma   90.00
#
_symmetry.space_group_name_H-M   'P 1'
#
loop_
_entity.id
_entity.type
_entity.pdbx_description
1 polymer ?
#
loop_
_entity_poly.entity_id
_entity_poly.type
_entity_poly.pdbx_seq_one_letter_code
_entity_poly.pdbx_strand_id
1 'polypeptide(L)'
;RATLAEALGMLGSAFVDLGRTEWAQEVLRLGIQWGQDQLEVSADLFRRLGGAYVAEERHGEAIGLFRRALALGAPRSEVLPALARSFLARDRHIAAILCAEDALAAGASQDAVRDVRTKAKEVLGTPWERFRTRVPA
;
A
#
# COMPACT_ATOMS: atom_id res chain seq x y z
N ARG A 1 5.91 13.75 -21.17
CA ARG A 1 4.77 13.00 -20.57
C ARG A 1 5.19 12.41 -19.22
N ALA A 2 6.28 11.63 -19.17
CA ALA A 2 6.96 11.18 -17.93
C ALA A 2 7.07 12.27 -16.85
N THR A 3 7.77 13.36 -17.16
CA THR A 3 8.03 14.47 -16.23
C THR A 3 6.75 15.14 -15.72
N LEU A 4 5.70 15.20 -16.56
CA LEU A 4 4.41 15.74 -16.13
C LEU A 4 3.73 14.78 -15.15
N ALA A 5 3.74 13.48 -15.43
CA ALA A 5 3.17 12.47 -14.54
C ALA A 5 3.91 12.41 -13.19
N GLU A 6 5.24 12.52 -13.18
CA GLU A 6 6.06 12.63 -11.96
C GLU A 6 5.73 13.90 -11.17
N ALA A 7 5.63 15.05 -11.85
CA ALA A 7 5.26 16.32 -11.21
C ALA A 7 3.87 16.26 -10.58
N LEU A 8 2.90 15.65 -11.28
CA LEU A 8 1.56 15.38 -10.74
C LEU A 8 1.63 14.41 -9.54
N GLY A 9 2.51 13.42 -9.57
CA GLY A 9 2.78 12.53 -8.44
C GLY A 9 3.25 13.28 -7.20
N MET A 10 4.23 14.17 -7.35
CA MET A 10 4.74 15.01 -6.26
C MET A 10 3.68 15.98 -5.73
N LEU A 11 2.94 16.65 -6.62
CA LEU A 11 1.85 17.55 -6.26
C LEU A 11 0.74 16.81 -5.50
N GLY A 12 0.39 15.61 -5.94
CA GLY A 12 -0.57 14.75 -5.27
C GLY A 12 -0.16 14.42 -3.85
N SER A 13 1.09 14.04 -3.62
CA SER A 13 1.60 13.80 -2.27
C SER A 13 1.60 15.05 -1.40
N ALA A 14 1.98 16.21 -1.94
CA ALA A 14 1.89 17.46 -1.22
C ALA A 14 0.45 17.80 -0.80
N PHE A 15 -0.55 17.49 -1.63
CA PHE A 15 -1.95 17.65 -1.25
C PHE A 15 -2.39 16.69 -0.14
N VAL A 16 -1.89 15.46 -0.11
CA VAL A 16 -2.13 14.53 1.02
C VAL A 16 -1.57 15.12 2.31
N ASP A 17 -0.33 15.60 2.29
CA ASP A 17 0.34 16.18 3.47
C ASP A 17 -0.39 17.44 3.99
N LEU A 18 -1.05 18.18 3.10
CA LEU A 18 -1.89 19.34 3.44
C LEU A 18 -3.33 18.97 3.86
N GLY A 19 -3.67 17.68 3.95
CA GLY A 19 -5.02 17.21 4.26
C GLY A 19 -6.06 17.47 3.16
N ARG A 20 -5.60 17.84 1.95
CA ARG A 20 -6.45 18.09 0.78
C ARG A 20 -6.56 16.82 -0.07
N THR A 21 -7.06 15.75 0.54
CA THR A 21 -7.06 14.41 -0.05
C THR A 21 -7.89 14.31 -1.33
N GLU A 22 -8.99 15.06 -1.44
CA GLU A 22 -9.79 15.12 -2.68
C GLU A 22 -8.95 15.64 -3.86
N TRP A 23 -8.24 16.76 -3.67
CA TRP A 23 -7.35 17.33 -4.69
C TRP A 23 -6.19 16.40 -5.03
N ALA A 24 -5.65 15.70 -4.02
CA ALA A 24 -4.61 14.71 -4.24
C ALA A 24 -5.09 13.61 -5.20
N GLN A 25 -6.30 13.08 -4.98
CA GLN A 25 -6.86 12.02 -5.82
C GLN A 25 -7.04 12.45 -7.27
N GLU A 26 -7.58 13.64 -7.50
CA GLU A 26 -7.81 14.17 -8.85
C GLU A 26 -6.48 14.35 -9.60
N VAL A 27 -5.50 14.96 -8.96
CA VAL A 27 -4.17 15.17 -9.55
C VAL A 27 -3.45 13.84 -9.83
N LEU A 28 -3.54 12.87 -8.93
CA LEU A 28 -2.92 11.56 -9.11
C LEU A 28 -3.61 10.74 -10.22
N ARG A 29 -4.94 10.81 -10.32
CA ARG A 29 -5.71 10.19 -11.43
C ARG A 29 -5.31 10.82 -12.77
N LEU A 30 -5.14 12.14 -12.82
CA LEU A 30 -4.63 12.82 -14.00
C LEU A 30 -3.21 12.33 -14.33
N GLY A 31 -2.32 12.24 -13.33
CA GLY A 31 -0.97 11.70 -13.50
C GLY A 31 -0.97 10.31 -14.14
N ILE A 32 -1.87 9.43 -13.70
CA ILE A 32 -2.01 8.06 -14.24
C ILE A 32 -2.41 8.11 -15.71
N GLN A 33 -3.32 9.01 -16.11
CA GLN A 33 -3.71 9.18 -17.51
C GLN A 33 -2.54 9.61 -18.40
N TRP A 34 -1.62 10.44 -17.88
CA TRP A 34 -0.45 10.90 -18.64
C TRP A 34 0.75 9.94 -18.59
N GLY A 35 0.78 9.03 -17.59
CA GLY A 35 1.87 8.10 -17.34
C GLY A 35 1.68 6.70 -17.93
N GLN A 36 0.59 6.42 -18.66
CA GLN A 36 0.19 5.06 -19.08
C GLN A 36 1.27 4.28 -19.86
N ASP A 37 2.12 4.97 -20.61
CA ASP A 37 3.17 4.34 -21.42
C ASP A 37 4.42 3.94 -20.59
N GLN A 38 4.46 4.31 -19.31
CA GLN A 38 5.62 4.12 -18.44
C GLN A 38 5.22 3.38 -17.17
N LEU A 39 5.60 2.11 -17.12
CA LEU A 39 5.20 1.19 -16.05
C LEU A 39 5.66 1.68 -14.67
N GLU A 40 6.89 2.15 -14.53
CA GLU A 40 7.47 2.61 -13.27
C GLU A 40 6.75 3.85 -12.71
N VAL A 41 6.55 4.88 -13.53
CA VAL A 41 5.82 6.09 -13.14
C VAL A 41 4.37 5.76 -12.80
N SER A 42 3.73 4.89 -13.59
CA SER A 42 2.37 4.42 -13.29
C SER A 42 2.32 3.65 -11.96
N ALA A 43 3.28 2.76 -11.70
CA ALA A 43 3.40 2.02 -10.45
C ALA A 43 3.46 2.96 -9.23
N ASP A 44 4.31 3.97 -9.29
CA ASP A 44 4.45 4.96 -8.22
C ASP A 44 3.16 5.77 -8.02
N LEU A 45 2.51 6.20 -9.11
CA LEU A 45 1.26 6.94 -9.03
C LEU A 45 0.11 6.12 -8.43
N PHE A 46 -0.02 4.83 -8.78
CA PHE A 46 -1.00 3.95 -8.14
C PHE A 46 -0.71 3.75 -6.65
N ARG A 47 0.56 3.65 -6.26
CA ARG A 47 0.96 3.57 -4.85
C ARG A 47 0.57 4.83 -4.09
N ARG A 48 0.87 6.01 -4.62
CA ARG A 48 0.51 7.30 -4.01
C ARG A 48 -1.00 7.50 -3.93
N LEU A 49 -1.74 7.13 -4.98
CA LEU A 49 -3.20 7.20 -4.98
C LEU A 49 -3.77 6.26 -3.91
N GLY A 50 -3.26 5.04 -3.79
CA GLY A 50 -3.64 4.13 -2.69
C GLY A 50 -3.39 4.75 -1.31
N GLY A 51 -2.27 5.46 -1.13
CA GLY A 51 -1.97 6.21 0.08
C GLY A 51 -2.99 7.31 0.39
N ALA A 52 -3.40 8.09 -0.63
CA ALA A 52 -4.45 9.11 -0.47
C ALA A 52 -5.79 8.50 -0.03
N TYR A 53 -6.15 7.32 -0.54
CA TYR A 53 -7.36 6.60 -0.13
C TYR A 53 -7.26 6.07 1.30
N VAL A 54 -6.08 5.62 1.73
CA VAL A 54 -5.84 5.23 3.13
C VAL A 54 -6.03 6.43 4.06
N ALA A 55 -5.60 7.64 3.66
CA ALA A 55 -5.80 8.84 4.46
C ALA A 55 -7.28 9.23 4.63
N GLU A 56 -8.16 8.77 3.74
CA GLU A 56 -9.62 8.92 3.85
C GLU A 56 -10.33 7.70 4.48
N GLU A 57 -9.59 6.77 5.08
CA GLU A 57 -10.10 5.50 5.62
C GLU A 57 -10.79 4.60 4.57
N ARG A 58 -10.60 4.88 3.28
CA ARG A 58 -11.14 4.14 2.14
C ARG A 58 -10.27 2.95 1.77
N HIS A 59 -10.08 2.07 2.75
CA HIS A 59 -9.17 0.92 2.65
C HIS A 59 -9.57 -0.09 1.58
N GLY A 60 -10.87 -0.20 1.25
CA GLY A 60 -11.38 -1.12 0.23
C GLY A 60 -10.85 -0.78 -1.16
N GLU A 61 -10.98 0.47 -1.57
CA GLU A 61 -10.46 0.95 -2.85
C GLU A 61 -8.92 1.00 -2.86
N ALA A 62 -8.30 1.36 -1.74
CA ALA A 62 -6.84 1.40 -1.61
C ALA A 62 -6.18 0.05 -1.92
N ILE A 63 -6.80 -1.07 -1.51
CA ILE A 63 -6.30 -2.43 -1.81
C ILE A 63 -6.15 -2.65 -3.33
N GLY A 64 -7.14 -2.21 -4.13
CA GLY A 64 -7.10 -2.34 -5.58
C GLY A 64 -5.93 -1.56 -6.19
N LEU A 65 -5.71 -0.34 -5.71
CA LEU A 65 -4.64 0.55 -6.15
C LEU A 65 -3.26 -0.01 -5.81
N PHE A 66 -3.05 -0.49 -4.59
CA PHE A 66 -1.78 -1.11 -4.19
C PHE A 66 -1.48 -2.40 -4.96
N ARG A 67 -2.50 -3.24 -5.21
CA ARG A 67 -2.33 -4.42 -6.06
C ARG A 67 -1.93 -4.05 -7.47
N ARG A 68 -2.52 -2.97 -8.03
CA ARG A 68 -2.13 -2.46 -9.34
C ARG A 68 -0.70 -1.94 -9.35
N ALA A 69 -0.29 -1.20 -8.33
CA ALA A 69 1.08 -0.73 -8.18
C ALA A 69 2.09 -1.89 -8.17
N LEU A 70 1.83 -2.94 -7.37
CA LEU A 70 2.67 -4.14 -7.33
C LEU A 70 2.73 -4.86 -8.69
N ALA A 71 1.61 -4.99 -9.38
CA ALA A 71 1.56 -5.61 -10.71
C ALA A 71 2.34 -4.82 -11.77
N LEU A 72 2.56 -3.52 -11.55
CA LEU A 72 3.35 -2.63 -12.39
C LEU A 72 4.82 -2.53 -11.97
N GLY A 73 5.24 -3.25 -10.93
CA GLY A 73 6.63 -3.31 -10.48
C GLY A 73 6.99 -2.32 -9.36
N ALA A 74 6.03 -1.70 -8.69
CA ALA A 74 6.32 -0.87 -7.53
C ALA A 74 7.08 -1.68 -6.45
N PRO A 75 8.04 -1.06 -5.76
CA PRO A 75 8.86 -1.74 -4.76
C PRO A 75 7.99 -2.30 -3.63
N ARG A 76 8.11 -3.61 -3.40
CA ARG A 76 7.32 -4.34 -2.40
C ARG A 76 7.49 -3.77 -0.98
N SER A 77 8.71 -3.36 -0.63
CA SER A 77 9.04 -2.75 0.66
C SER A 77 8.25 -1.47 0.96
N GLU A 78 7.85 -0.73 -0.07
CA GLU A 78 7.09 0.51 0.08
C GLU A 78 5.58 0.29 0.03
N VAL A 79 5.12 -0.65 -0.79
CA VAL A 79 3.68 -0.87 -1.01
C VAL A 79 3.06 -1.81 0.02
N LEU A 80 3.74 -2.90 0.35
CA LEU A 80 3.19 -3.96 1.20
C LEU A 80 2.81 -3.50 2.62
N PRO A 81 3.54 -2.59 3.30
CA PRO A 81 3.11 -2.08 4.60
C PRO A 81 1.75 -1.37 4.54
N ALA A 82 1.51 -0.55 3.52
CA ALA A 82 0.24 0.15 3.33
C ALA A 82 -0.90 -0.81 2.94
N LEU A 83 -0.60 -1.82 2.11
CA LEU A 83 -1.53 -2.88 1.76
C LEU A 83 -1.91 -3.74 2.99
N ALA A 84 -0.93 -4.10 3.82
CA ALA A 84 -1.13 -4.86 5.05
C ALA A 84 -2.03 -4.11 6.04
N ARG A 85 -1.79 -2.80 6.23
CA ARG A 85 -2.66 -1.91 7.02
C ARG A 85 -4.09 -1.86 6.46
N SER A 86 -4.25 -1.80 5.14
CA SER A 86 -5.57 -1.76 4.50
C SER A 86 -6.34 -3.08 4.65
N PHE A 87 -5.65 -4.22 4.62
CA PHE A 87 -6.27 -5.51 4.97
C PHE A 87 -6.66 -5.59 6.44
N LEU A 88 -5.82 -5.08 7.34
CA LEU A 88 -6.12 -5.07 8.77
C LEU A 88 -7.36 -4.24 9.08
N ALA A 89 -7.48 -3.04 8.51
CA ALA A 89 -8.64 -2.17 8.68
C ALA A 89 -9.95 -2.75 8.09
N ARG A 90 -9.86 -3.86 7.36
CA ARG A 90 -10.97 -4.61 6.76
C ARG A 90 -11.15 -5.99 7.41
N ASP A 91 -10.55 -6.20 8.58
CA ASP A 91 -10.56 -7.46 9.35
C ASP A 91 -10.06 -8.69 8.56
N ARG A 92 -9.24 -8.46 7.53
CA ARG A 92 -8.61 -9.52 6.73
C ARG A 92 -7.26 -9.91 7.35
N HIS A 93 -7.28 -10.39 8.59
CA HIS A 93 -6.07 -10.61 9.40
C HIS A 93 -5.04 -11.54 8.75
N ILE A 94 -5.46 -12.60 8.06
CA ILE A 94 -4.55 -13.52 7.34
C ILE A 94 -3.81 -12.79 6.21
N ALA A 95 -4.54 -12.03 5.38
CA ALA A 95 -3.93 -11.28 4.29
C ALA A 95 -3.02 -10.17 4.84
N ALA A 96 -3.42 -9.52 5.93
CA ALA A 96 -2.66 -8.48 6.60
C ALA A 96 -1.31 -9.00 7.10
N ILE A 97 -1.29 -10.13 7.82
CA ILE A 97 -0.06 -10.68 8.38
C ILE A 97 0.88 -11.23 7.30
N LEU A 98 0.34 -11.87 6.25
CA LEU A 98 1.15 -12.34 5.12
C LEU A 98 1.78 -11.16 4.36
N CYS A 99 1.02 -10.09 4.10
CA CYS A 99 1.57 -8.88 3.48
C CYS A 99 2.64 -8.23 4.37
N ALA A 100 2.45 -8.24 5.69
CA ALA A 100 3.42 -7.69 6.63
C ALA A 100 4.74 -8.49 6.64
N GLU A 101 4.70 -9.81 6.53
CA GLU A 101 5.89 -10.63 6.44
C GLU A 101 6.60 -10.49 5.10
N ASP A 102 5.84 -10.51 4.00
CA ASP A 102 6.38 -10.25 2.66
C ASP A 102 7.05 -8.87 2.59
N ALA A 103 6.53 -7.87 3.31
CA ALA A 103 7.14 -6.55 3.39
C ALA A 103 8.52 -6.60 4.06
N LEU A 104 8.64 -7.35 5.17
CA LEU A 104 9.91 -7.53 5.87
C LEU A 104 10.92 -8.29 5.03
N ALA A 105 10.49 -9.36 4.35
CA ALA A 105 11.33 -10.10 3.41
C ALA A 105 11.83 -9.23 2.25
N ALA A 106 11.02 -8.24 1.85
CA ALA A 106 11.40 -7.23 0.85
C ALA A 106 12.24 -6.07 1.39
N GLY A 107 12.56 -6.04 2.69
CA GLY A 107 13.40 -5.01 3.31
C GLY A 107 12.66 -3.82 3.93
N ALA A 108 11.33 -3.91 4.15
CA ALA A 108 10.60 -2.91 4.93
C ALA A 108 11.06 -2.90 6.40
N SER A 109 10.91 -1.76 7.08
CA SER A 109 11.26 -1.66 8.51
C SER A 109 10.29 -2.46 9.38
N GLN A 110 10.79 -2.97 10.51
CA GLN A 110 9.94 -3.63 11.51
C GLN A 110 8.83 -2.71 12.02
N ASP A 111 9.12 -1.43 12.19
CA ASP A 111 8.15 -0.44 12.66
C ASP A 111 6.99 -0.24 11.67
N ALA A 112 7.26 -0.27 10.37
CA ALA A 112 6.24 -0.06 9.34
C ALA A 112 5.11 -1.10 9.36
N VAL A 113 5.39 -2.29 9.89
CA VAL A 113 4.44 -3.41 9.94
C VAL A 113 4.10 -3.87 11.37
N ARG A 114 4.71 -3.26 12.39
CA ARG A 114 4.59 -3.69 13.80
C ARG A 114 3.15 -3.83 14.23
N ASP A 115 2.36 -2.76 14.07
CA ASP A 115 0.97 -2.73 14.52
C ASP A 115 0.11 -3.75 13.79
N VAL A 116 0.37 -3.97 12.49
CA VAL A 116 -0.34 -4.99 11.70
C VAL A 116 -0.04 -6.38 12.23
N ARG A 117 1.23 -6.69 12.47
CA ARG A 117 1.65 -8.00 12.97
C ARG A 117 1.11 -8.26 14.37
N THR A 118 1.17 -7.28 15.27
CA THR A 118 0.66 -7.41 16.64
C THR A 118 -0.84 -7.70 16.62
N LYS A 119 -1.64 -6.82 16.01
CA LYS A 119 -3.11 -6.96 15.96
C LYS A 119 -3.55 -8.23 15.23
N ALA A 120 -2.90 -8.57 14.11
CA ALA A 120 -3.23 -9.79 13.39
C ALA A 120 -2.87 -11.06 14.19
N LYS A 121 -1.72 -11.09 14.89
CA LYS A 121 -1.35 -12.23 15.74
C LYS A 121 -2.29 -12.39 16.93
N GLU A 122 -2.69 -11.30 17.56
CA GLU A 122 -3.66 -11.31 18.67
C GLU A 122 -4.99 -11.95 18.25
N VAL A 123 -5.52 -11.56 17.08
CA VAL A 123 -6.79 -12.11 16.58
C VAL A 123 -6.64 -13.56 16.12
N LEU A 124 -5.54 -13.89 15.42
CA LEU A 124 -5.36 -15.23 14.87
C LEU A 124 -4.95 -16.27 15.93
N GLY A 125 -4.29 -15.83 17.01
CA GLY A 125 -3.93 -16.63 18.19
C GLY A 125 -3.18 -17.93 17.91
N THR A 126 -3.42 -18.93 18.74
CA THR A 126 -2.75 -20.24 18.70
C THR A 126 -2.85 -20.99 17.36
N PRO A 127 -3.98 -20.95 16.61
CA PRO A 127 -4.03 -21.53 15.27
C PRO A 127 -2.93 -21.01 14.34
N TRP A 128 -2.61 -19.72 14.40
CA TRP A 128 -1.56 -19.13 13.58
C TRP A 128 -0.16 -19.59 14.00
N GLU A 129 0.10 -19.69 15.28
CA GLU A 129 1.38 -20.20 15.80
C GLU A 129 1.61 -21.64 15.34
N ARG A 130 0.58 -22.49 15.43
CA ARG A 130 0.62 -23.87 14.92
C ARG A 130 0.78 -23.95 13.41
N PHE A 131 0.21 -23.01 12.66
CA PHE A 131 0.45 -22.92 11.23
C PHE A 131 1.92 -22.58 10.94
N ARG A 132 2.50 -21.64 11.68
CA ARG A 132 3.89 -21.19 11.51
C ARG A 132 4.95 -22.21 11.89
N THR A 133 4.64 -23.15 12.79
CA THR A 133 5.54 -24.29 13.03
C THR A 133 5.61 -25.25 11.84
N ARG A 134 4.58 -25.27 10.99
CA ARG A 134 4.53 -26.11 9.77
C ARG A 134 4.99 -25.37 8.52
N VAL A 135 4.74 -24.06 8.46
CA VAL A 135 5.08 -23.20 7.32
C VAL A 135 5.89 -21.99 7.84
N PRO A 136 7.23 -22.11 7.89
CA PRO A 136 8.08 -20.97 8.27
C PRO A 136 7.99 -19.84 7.23
N ALA A 137 8.22 -18.61 7.70
CA ALA A 137 8.21 -17.40 6.88
C ALA A 137 9.47 -17.27 6.01
#